data_AF-A0A6H0T4J3-F1
#
_entry.id   AF-A0A6H0T4J3-F1
#
_cell.length_a   1.000
_cell.length_b   1.000
_cell.length_c   1.000
_cell.angle_alpha   90.00
_cell.angle_beta   90.00
_cell.angle_gamma   90.00
#
_symmetry.space_group_name_H-M   'P 1'
#
loop_
_entity.id
_entity.type
_entity.pdbx_description
1 polymer ?
#
loop_
_entity_poly.entity_id
_entity_poly.type
_entity_poly.pdbx_seq_one_letter_code
_entity_poly.pdbx_strand_id
1 'polypeptide(L)'
;MKKTLALAALSLSLASCAELTGLMNNLSSGAFLQEKAPVSLSKQQFAERYVKGDMEYKIKDIKTSQGEKRYLLVLGEPFNAEIYTYVFDKVGDQWVLGANGTIAGAENSAFSGDNIEAEIISLGKEQQGFRIISSSGGSGGRSSKMGIIYDSKSEMKIIPGCFSEDWQDSYTVVKCTAKINTKSKMTEGYYPIEYHYTLTKYKPYTEGSGAEAWDKRKVLAKRTGKVLVEFNSASQSYVLPSQFQTVFMKSIQEEDTNGNKNAYSDLWNYFKK
;
A
#
# COMPACT_ATOMS: atom_id res chain seq x y z
N MET A 1 25.17 -68.51 17.13
CA MET A 1 25.32 -67.76 15.86
C MET A 1 24.55 -66.45 15.99
N LYS A 2 25.25 -65.31 15.97
CA LYS A 2 24.67 -63.97 15.96
C LYS A 2 24.19 -63.65 14.54
N LYS A 3 22.95 -63.20 14.36
CA LYS A 3 22.46 -62.63 13.10
C LYS A 3 22.31 -61.12 13.26
N THR A 4 23.02 -60.40 12.41
CA THR A 4 23.13 -58.95 12.30
C THR A 4 21.90 -58.36 11.60
N LEU A 5 21.53 -57.13 12.00
CA LEU A 5 20.53 -56.27 11.36
C LEU A 5 20.90 -55.89 9.92
N ALA A 6 19.89 -55.62 9.10
CA ALA A 6 19.99 -54.67 8.00
C ALA A 6 18.71 -53.80 7.95
N LEU A 7 18.86 -52.53 8.32
CA LEU A 7 17.93 -51.45 8.04
C LEU A 7 17.97 -51.17 6.53
N ALA A 8 16.85 -51.32 5.84
CA ALA A 8 16.68 -50.78 4.49
C ALA A 8 16.25 -49.31 4.62
N ALA A 9 17.18 -48.39 4.41
CA ALA A 9 16.88 -46.98 4.23
C ALA A 9 16.20 -46.80 2.86
N LEU A 10 14.94 -46.33 2.86
CA LEU A 10 14.24 -45.90 1.66
C LEU A 10 14.97 -44.67 1.08
N SER A 11 15.52 -44.85 -0.11
CA SER A 11 16.05 -43.81 -0.98
C SER A 11 14.90 -42.97 -1.58
N LEU A 12 14.44 -41.95 -0.85
CA LEU A 12 13.60 -40.90 -1.40
C LEU A 12 14.48 -39.77 -1.98
N SER A 13 14.80 -39.95 -3.25
CA SER A 13 15.08 -38.96 -4.30
C SER A 13 15.74 -37.62 -3.91
N LEU A 14 17.03 -37.52 -4.23
CA LEU A 14 17.87 -36.32 -4.32
C LEU A 14 17.37 -35.25 -5.33
N ALA A 15 16.27 -35.48 -6.04
CA ALA A 15 15.70 -34.54 -7.01
C ALA A 15 15.00 -33.34 -6.35
N SER A 16 14.51 -33.48 -5.11
CA SER A 16 13.85 -32.40 -4.36
C SER A 16 14.82 -31.34 -3.82
N CYS A 17 16.11 -31.68 -3.69
CA CYS A 17 17.14 -30.73 -3.23
C CYS A 17 17.64 -29.81 -4.35
N ALA A 18 17.60 -30.23 -5.62
CA ALA A 18 18.06 -29.43 -6.76
C ALA A 18 17.11 -28.28 -7.11
N GLU A 19 15.80 -28.49 -7.01
CA GLU A 19 14.79 -27.42 -7.14
C GLU A 19 14.85 -26.46 -5.94
N LEU A 20 15.15 -26.97 -4.74
CA LEU A 20 15.32 -26.15 -3.53
C LEU A 20 16.59 -25.30 -3.58
N THR A 21 17.71 -25.83 -4.09
CA THR A 21 18.94 -25.03 -4.27
C THR A 21 18.81 -24.03 -5.41
N GLY A 22 18.06 -24.34 -6.48
CA GLY A 22 17.68 -23.38 -7.51
C GLY A 22 16.78 -22.25 -6.99
N LEU A 23 15.82 -22.56 -6.10
CA LEU A 23 14.97 -21.55 -5.46
C LEU A 23 15.72 -20.74 -4.40
N MET A 24 16.54 -21.38 -3.56
CA MET A 24 17.30 -20.71 -2.52
C MET A 24 18.40 -19.83 -3.11
N ASN A 25 19.05 -20.26 -4.20
CA ASN A 25 19.95 -19.38 -4.95
C ASN A 25 19.18 -18.27 -5.67
N ASN A 26 17.97 -18.47 -6.20
CA ASN A 26 17.18 -17.36 -6.79
C ASN A 26 16.62 -16.37 -5.76
N LEU A 27 16.34 -16.82 -4.53
CA LEU A 27 15.90 -15.99 -3.41
C LEU A 27 17.07 -15.27 -2.71
N SER A 28 18.26 -15.88 -2.65
CA SER A 28 19.47 -15.29 -2.06
C SER A 28 20.32 -14.48 -3.06
N SER A 29 20.25 -14.77 -4.36
CA SER A 29 20.93 -14.00 -5.43
C SER A 29 20.12 -12.82 -5.93
N GLY A 30 18.95 -12.54 -5.35
CA GLY A 30 18.13 -11.44 -5.80
C GLY A 30 17.61 -11.61 -7.23
N ALA A 31 17.45 -12.81 -7.78
CA ALA A 31 16.91 -12.99 -9.14
C ALA A 31 15.42 -12.56 -9.25
N PHE A 32 14.67 -12.61 -8.14
CA PHE A 32 13.35 -11.97 -8.04
C PHE A 32 13.43 -10.45 -7.75
N LEU A 33 14.58 -9.98 -7.24
CA LEU A 33 14.90 -8.57 -6.95
C LEU A 33 15.63 -7.87 -8.11
N GLN A 34 16.13 -8.63 -9.09
CA GLN A 34 16.90 -8.19 -10.27
C GLN A 34 16.02 -8.08 -11.52
N GLU A 35 14.74 -8.39 -11.42
CA GLU A 35 13.82 -8.01 -12.48
C GLU A 35 13.86 -6.47 -12.55
N LYS A 36 14.43 -5.95 -13.65
CA LYS A 36 14.75 -4.54 -13.89
C LYS A 36 13.81 -3.63 -13.11
N ALA A 37 14.37 -2.88 -12.15
CA ALA A 37 13.66 -1.76 -11.55
C ALA A 37 12.96 -0.97 -12.68
N PRO A 38 11.64 -0.73 -12.57
CA PRO A 38 10.93 0.03 -13.58
C PRO A 38 11.61 1.39 -13.75
N VAL A 39 11.54 1.91 -14.97
CA VAL A 39 12.00 3.26 -15.30
C VAL A 39 11.42 4.26 -14.28
N SER A 40 12.27 5.14 -13.74
CA SER A 40 11.83 6.20 -12.83
C SER A 40 10.74 7.03 -13.51
N LEU A 41 9.54 7.05 -12.91
CA LEU A 41 8.42 7.86 -13.38
C LEU A 41 8.54 9.28 -12.84
N SER A 42 8.10 10.29 -13.60
CA SER A 42 7.86 11.61 -13.04
C SER A 42 6.67 11.57 -12.07
N LYS A 43 6.60 12.51 -11.10
CA LYS A 43 5.46 12.63 -10.17
C LYS A 43 4.10 12.67 -10.88
N GLN A 44 4.02 13.35 -12.03
CA GLN A 44 2.81 13.43 -12.84
C GLN A 44 2.45 12.06 -13.45
N GLN A 45 3.43 11.39 -14.08
CA GLN A 45 3.22 10.05 -14.67
C GLN A 45 2.82 9.04 -13.60
N PHE A 46 3.40 9.15 -12.41
CA PHE A 46 3.04 8.33 -11.26
C PHE A 46 1.59 8.59 -10.82
N ALA A 47 1.19 9.84 -10.58
CA ALA A 47 -0.17 10.17 -10.16
C ALA A 47 -1.22 9.69 -11.17
N GLU A 48 -0.93 9.83 -12.47
CA GLU A 48 -1.79 9.33 -13.53
C GLU A 48 -1.92 7.80 -13.51
N ARG A 49 -0.81 7.06 -13.40
CA ARG A 49 -0.82 5.58 -13.33
C ARG A 49 -1.49 5.07 -12.06
N TYR A 50 -1.19 5.69 -10.92
CA TYR A 50 -1.80 5.35 -9.63
C TYR A 50 -3.32 5.49 -9.66
N VAL A 51 -3.83 6.58 -10.26
CA VAL A 51 -5.27 6.81 -10.37
C VAL A 51 -5.94 5.97 -11.45
N LYS A 52 -5.23 5.61 -12.51
CA LYS A 52 -5.70 4.63 -13.50
C LYS A 52 -5.69 3.19 -12.94
N GLY A 53 -4.90 2.95 -11.90
CA GLY A 53 -4.69 1.62 -11.32
C GLY A 53 -3.64 0.80 -12.06
N ASP A 54 -2.82 1.43 -12.89
CA ASP A 54 -1.89 0.82 -13.85
C ASP A 54 -0.45 0.78 -13.28
N MET A 55 -0.30 0.21 -12.09
CA MET A 55 0.98 0.03 -11.41
C MET A 55 1.34 -1.45 -11.36
N GLU A 56 2.63 -1.81 -11.44
CA GLU A 56 3.01 -3.23 -11.43
C GLU A 56 3.17 -3.72 -9.99
N TYR A 57 2.43 -4.79 -9.66
CA TYR A 57 2.54 -5.51 -8.41
C TYR A 57 2.60 -7.00 -8.73
N LYS A 58 3.36 -7.77 -7.95
CA LYS A 58 3.48 -9.21 -8.16
C LYS A 58 3.23 -9.96 -6.87
N ILE A 59 2.47 -11.04 -6.98
CA ILE A 59 2.24 -11.98 -5.89
C ILE A 59 2.81 -13.34 -6.26
N LYS A 60 3.47 -14.00 -5.31
CA LYS A 60 3.97 -15.36 -5.51
C LYS A 60 3.92 -16.15 -4.22
N ASP A 61 3.32 -17.34 -4.29
CA ASP A 61 3.33 -18.30 -3.20
C ASP A 61 4.49 -19.28 -3.39
N ILE A 62 5.28 -19.51 -2.34
CA ILE A 62 6.47 -20.35 -2.35
C ILE A 62 6.43 -21.29 -1.14
N LYS A 63 6.61 -22.59 -1.38
CA LYS A 63 6.81 -23.57 -0.30
C LYS A 63 8.25 -23.50 0.20
N THR A 64 8.42 -23.25 1.49
CA THR A 64 9.73 -23.21 2.16
C THR A 64 9.82 -24.31 3.22
N SER A 65 11.01 -24.54 3.77
CA SER A 65 11.21 -25.42 4.92
C SER A 65 10.46 -24.95 6.18
N GLN A 66 10.07 -23.68 6.24
CA GLN A 66 9.30 -23.06 7.33
C GLN A 66 7.78 -23.01 7.02
N GLY A 67 7.32 -23.71 5.98
CA GLY A 67 5.94 -23.69 5.51
C GLY A 67 5.73 -22.86 4.25
N GLU A 68 4.48 -22.71 3.84
CA GLU A 68 4.10 -21.90 2.69
C GLU A 68 4.22 -20.41 3.02
N LYS A 69 4.87 -19.64 2.14
CA LYS A 69 5.10 -18.21 2.25
C LYS A 69 4.49 -17.51 1.05
N ARG A 70 3.94 -16.32 1.24
CA ARG A 70 3.40 -15.47 0.18
C ARG A 70 4.21 -14.19 0.10
N TYR A 71 4.70 -13.90 -1.10
CA TYR A 71 5.52 -12.72 -1.39
C TYR A 71 4.67 -11.72 -2.16
N LEU A 72 4.66 -10.46 -1.70
CA LEU A 72 4.08 -9.34 -2.43
C LEU A 72 5.19 -8.35 -2.77
N LEU A 73 5.32 -8.03 -4.05
CA LEU A 73 6.22 -6.99 -4.54
C LEU A 73 5.43 -5.76 -4.93
N VAL A 74 5.92 -4.62 -4.46
CA VAL A 74 5.32 -3.30 -4.67
C VAL A 74 6.40 -2.36 -5.22
N LEU A 75 6.15 -1.78 -6.39
CA LEU A 75 6.99 -0.71 -6.94
C LEU A 75 6.62 0.65 -6.32
N GLY A 76 7.60 1.45 -5.86
CA GLY A 76 7.41 2.88 -5.51
C GLY A 76 7.42 3.76 -6.78
N GLU A 77 6.70 4.88 -6.94
CA GLU A 77 6.37 5.94 -5.98
C GLU A 77 5.02 5.82 -5.21
N PRO A 78 4.65 6.71 -4.25
CA PRO A 78 5.41 7.87 -3.76
C PRO A 78 6.69 7.51 -2.98
N PHE A 79 7.16 6.26 -3.09
CA PHE A 79 8.34 5.64 -2.46
C PHE A 79 9.58 5.43 -3.35
N ASN A 80 9.93 6.34 -4.28
CA ASN A 80 11.08 6.24 -5.20
C ASN A 80 11.10 4.97 -6.08
N ALA A 81 12.10 4.85 -6.98
CA ALA A 81 12.33 3.69 -7.85
C ALA A 81 12.78 2.42 -7.09
N GLU A 82 12.23 2.21 -5.89
CA GLU A 82 12.55 1.13 -4.98
C GLU A 82 11.45 0.07 -5.00
N ILE A 83 11.86 -1.19 -4.90
CA ILE A 83 10.98 -2.35 -4.86
C ILE A 83 10.86 -2.77 -3.40
N TYR A 84 9.64 -2.74 -2.86
CA TYR A 84 9.35 -3.25 -1.52
C TYR A 84 8.83 -4.69 -1.62
N THR A 85 9.42 -5.58 -0.83
CA THR A 85 9.00 -6.99 -0.74
C THR A 85 8.44 -7.31 0.63
N TYR A 86 7.18 -7.72 0.67
CA TYR A 86 6.49 -8.20 1.87
C TYR A 86 6.39 -9.72 1.86
N VAL A 87 6.58 -10.32 3.03
CA VAL A 87 6.50 -11.78 3.22
C VAL A 87 5.44 -12.09 4.25
N PHE A 88 4.49 -12.93 3.85
CA PHE A 88 3.41 -13.41 4.68
C PHE A 88 3.57 -14.90 4.97
N ASP A 89 3.33 -15.26 6.21
CA ASP A 89 3.32 -16.63 6.71
C ASP A 89 1.89 -17.19 6.65
N LYS A 90 1.77 -18.45 6.24
CA LYS A 90 0.48 -19.15 6.27
C LYS A 90 0.21 -19.70 7.67
N VAL A 91 -0.88 -19.24 8.29
CA VAL A 91 -1.36 -19.69 9.60
C VAL A 91 -2.80 -20.20 9.42
N GLY A 92 -2.95 -21.53 9.30
CA GLY A 92 -4.22 -22.14 8.90
C GLY A 92 -4.60 -21.74 7.47
N ASP A 93 -5.82 -21.22 7.29
CA ASP A 93 -6.32 -20.70 6.01
C ASP A 93 -6.04 -19.19 5.82
N GLN A 94 -5.33 -18.57 6.77
CA GLN A 94 -5.03 -17.14 6.74
C GLN A 94 -3.55 -16.89 6.46
N TRP A 95 -3.29 -15.73 5.88
CA TRP A 95 -1.96 -15.21 5.66
C TRP A 95 -1.73 -14.05 6.62
N VAL A 96 -0.63 -14.11 7.38
CA VAL A 96 -0.27 -13.11 8.40
C VAL A 96 1.10 -12.56 8.05
N LEU A 97 1.34 -11.27 8.28
CA LEU A 97 2.66 -10.68 8.03
C LEU A 97 3.70 -11.44 8.86
N GLY A 98 4.72 -11.98 8.19
CA GLY A 98 5.74 -12.79 8.85
C GLY A 98 6.64 -11.95 9.76
N ALA A 99 7.36 -12.59 10.67
CA ALA A 99 8.25 -11.89 11.61
C ALA A 99 9.38 -11.09 10.92
N ASN A 100 9.73 -11.46 9.68
CA ASN A 100 10.66 -10.72 8.80
C ASN A 100 9.89 -9.87 7.79
N GLY A 101 8.81 -9.21 8.22
CA GLY A 101 7.70 -8.65 7.42
C GLY A 101 8.06 -7.69 6.29
N THR A 102 9.34 -7.35 6.10
CA THR A 102 9.85 -6.66 4.92
C THR A 102 11.24 -7.19 4.60
N ILE A 103 11.45 -7.73 3.41
CA ILE A 103 12.77 -8.12 2.92
C ILE A 103 13.26 -7.00 1.98
N ALA A 104 13.98 -6.05 2.57
CA ALA A 104 14.73 -4.94 1.96
C ALA A 104 13.94 -3.87 1.17
N GLY A 105 14.07 -2.61 1.61
CA GLY A 105 14.60 -1.57 0.72
C GLY A 105 16.12 -1.72 0.72
N ALA A 106 16.78 -1.58 -0.44
CA ALA A 106 18.23 -1.67 -0.53
C ALA A 106 18.90 -0.76 0.52
N GLU A 107 20.03 -1.19 1.09
CA GLU A 107 20.83 -0.50 2.12
C GLU A 107 21.38 0.89 1.72
N ASN A 108 20.81 1.55 0.71
CA ASN A 108 21.23 2.83 0.16
C ASN A 108 20.09 3.86 0.00
N SER A 109 18.93 3.68 0.63
CA SER A 109 17.93 4.76 0.61
C SER A 109 18.40 5.90 1.52
N ALA A 110 18.73 7.05 0.93
CA ALA A 110 19.04 8.29 1.65
C ALA A 110 17.84 8.87 2.44
N PHE A 111 16.78 8.08 2.62
CA PHE A 111 15.48 8.44 3.17
C PHE A 111 15.10 7.43 4.27
N SER A 112 15.80 7.49 5.40
CA SER A 112 15.58 6.68 6.60
C SER A 112 14.32 7.06 7.40
N GLY A 113 13.26 7.55 6.73
CA GLY A 113 12.06 8.13 7.37
C GLY A 113 10.71 7.60 6.87
N ASP A 114 10.69 6.76 5.83
CA ASP A 114 9.45 6.27 5.25
C ASP A 114 9.09 4.91 5.87
N ASN A 115 7.90 4.81 6.45
CA ASN A 115 7.35 3.56 6.98
C ASN A 115 6.25 3.06 6.03
N ILE A 116 6.45 1.88 5.43
CA ILE A 116 5.48 1.25 4.54
C ILE A 116 4.96 -0.05 5.16
N GLU A 117 3.70 -0.04 5.56
CA GLU A 117 2.99 -1.14 6.18
C GLU A 117 2.11 -1.88 5.16
N ALA A 118 2.08 -3.21 5.26
CA ALA A 118 1.22 -4.06 4.43
C ALA A 118 0.37 -5.00 5.29
N GLU A 119 -0.90 -5.12 4.95
CA GLU A 119 -1.86 -6.00 5.63
C GLU A 119 -2.75 -6.71 4.62
N ILE A 120 -3.01 -8.00 4.86
CA ILE A 120 -3.99 -8.74 4.07
C ILE A 120 -5.40 -8.41 4.56
N ILE A 121 -6.24 -7.98 3.62
CA ILE A 121 -7.60 -7.57 3.85
C ILE A 121 -8.55 -8.43 3.03
N SER A 122 -9.78 -8.58 3.51
CA SER A 122 -10.85 -9.22 2.74
C SER A 122 -11.50 -8.16 1.84
N LEU A 123 -11.77 -8.52 0.58
CA LEU A 123 -12.43 -7.71 -0.45
C LEU A 123 -13.73 -8.37 -0.89
N GLY A 124 -14.59 -8.61 0.08
CA GLY A 124 -15.82 -9.39 -0.09
C GLY A 124 -15.71 -10.77 0.55
N LYS A 125 -16.57 -11.71 0.15
CA LYS A 125 -16.68 -13.00 0.86
C LYS A 125 -15.44 -13.89 0.72
N GLU A 126 -14.85 -13.98 -0.47
CA GLU A 126 -13.80 -14.96 -0.77
C GLU A 126 -12.50 -14.32 -1.28
N GLN A 127 -12.58 -13.07 -1.74
CA GLN A 127 -11.47 -12.36 -2.35
C GLN A 127 -10.61 -11.70 -1.27
N GLN A 128 -9.29 -11.81 -1.42
CA GLN A 128 -8.30 -11.14 -0.59
C GLN A 128 -7.66 -9.99 -1.39
N GLY A 129 -7.22 -8.98 -0.68
CA GLY A 129 -6.34 -7.93 -1.18
C GLY A 129 -5.29 -7.57 -0.14
N PHE A 130 -4.49 -6.56 -0.44
CA PHE A 130 -3.43 -6.05 0.40
C PHE A 130 -3.64 -4.57 0.60
N ARG A 131 -3.87 -4.15 1.84
CA ARG A 131 -3.82 -2.74 2.21
C ARG A 131 -2.36 -2.37 2.39
N ILE A 132 -1.88 -1.44 1.58
CA ILE A 132 -0.56 -0.84 1.72
C ILE A 132 -0.75 0.59 2.22
N ILE A 133 -0.13 0.92 3.34
CA ILE A 133 -0.05 2.27 3.85
C ILE A 133 1.41 2.65 3.81
N SER A 134 1.72 3.80 3.23
CA SER A 134 2.99 4.43 3.53
C SER A 134 2.78 5.73 4.22
N SER A 135 3.72 6.05 5.08
CA SER A 135 3.83 7.31 5.76
C SER A 135 5.26 7.81 5.70
N SER A 136 5.41 9.10 5.48
CA SER A 136 6.67 9.80 5.66
C SER A 136 6.42 11.04 6.51
N GLY A 137 7.47 11.54 7.15
CA GLY A 137 7.35 12.76 7.94
C GLY A 137 8.38 12.93 9.02
N GLY A 138 8.21 14.00 9.79
CA GLY A 138 9.11 14.40 10.86
C GLY A 138 8.43 15.37 11.82
N SER A 139 9.22 16.18 12.51
CA SER A 139 8.72 17.14 13.50
C SER A 139 7.82 18.24 12.91
N GLY A 140 8.00 18.56 11.62
CA GLY A 140 7.24 19.60 10.91
C GLY A 140 5.91 19.13 10.32
N GLY A 141 5.69 17.83 10.20
CA GLY A 141 4.49 17.28 9.55
C GLY A 141 4.63 15.83 9.11
N ARG A 142 3.51 15.27 8.64
CA ARG A 142 3.41 13.89 8.18
C ARG A 142 2.49 13.80 6.98
N SER A 143 2.88 12.97 6.03
CA SER A 143 2.08 12.52 4.92
C SER A 143 1.81 11.03 5.05
N SER A 144 0.70 10.57 4.50
CA SER A 144 0.47 9.14 4.29
C SER A 144 -0.42 8.89 3.08
N LYS A 145 -0.15 7.80 2.36
CA LYS A 145 -1.01 7.33 1.28
C LYS A 145 -1.35 5.87 1.50
N MET A 146 -2.60 5.52 1.25
CA MET A 146 -3.11 4.17 1.37
C MET A 146 -3.65 3.68 0.03
N GLY A 147 -3.20 2.50 -0.35
CA GLY A 147 -3.67 1.77 -1.52
C GLY A 147 -4.20 0.39 -1.14
N ILE A 148 -5.19 -0.10 -1.88
CA ILE A 148 -5.65 -1.49 -1.77
C ILE A 148 -5.26 -2.21 -3.04
N ILE A 149 -4.28 -3.11 -2.96
CA ILE A 149 -3.85 -3.96 -4.06
C ILE A 149 -4.74 -5.21 -4.08
N TYR A 150 -5.20 -5.63 -5.25
CA TYR A 150 -6.00 -6.83 -5.42
C TYR A 150 -5.58 -7.58 -6.69
N ASP A 151 -5.81 -8.89 -6.68
CA ASP A 151 -5.57 -9.73 -7.86
C ASP A 151 -6.75 -9.58 -8.84
N SER A 152 -6.47 -9.10 -10.05
CA SER A 152 -7.40 -9.17 -11.17
C SER A 152 -6.95 -10.28 -12.12
N LYS A 153 -7.88 -10.95 -12.78
CA LYS A 153 -7.65 -12.16 -13.63
C LYS A 153 -6.43 -12.13 -14.56
N SER A 154 -5.91 -10.96 -14.92
CA SER A 154 -4.73 -10.77 -15.77
C SER A 154 -3.51 -10.16 -15.07
N GLU A 155 -3.70 -9.41 -13.98
CA GLU A 155 -2.65 -8.64 -13.30
C GLU A 155 -3.11 -8.14 -11.92
N MET A 156 -2.17 -7.84 -11.02
CA MET A 156 -2.50 -7.15 -9.79
C MET A 156 -2.83 -5.68 -10.07
N LYS A 157 -3.88 -5.15 -9.42
CA LYS A 157 -4.33 -3.75 -9.57
C LYS A 157 -4.43 -3.06 -8.23
N ILE A 158 -4.48 -1.73 -8.25
CA ILE A 158 -4.65 -0.90 -7.05
C ILE A 158 -5.97 -0.14 -7.07
N ILE A 159 -6.64 -0.06 -5.92
CA ILE A 159 -7.73 0.86 -5.64
C ILE A 159 -7.11 2.09 -4.94
N PRO A 160 -7.00 3.23 -5.63
CA PRO A 160 -6.51 4.47 -5.06
C PRO A 160 -7.65 5.19 -4.33
N GLY A 161 -7.32 6.22 -3.55
CA GLY A 161 -8.33 7.17 -3.09
C GLY A 161 -8.26 7.55 -1.62
N CYS A 162 -7.16 7.28 -0.93
CA CYS A 162 -7.00 7.71 0.46
C CYS A 162 -5.58 8.22 0.73
N PHE A 163 -5.46 9.52 1.03
CA PHE A 163 -4.21 10.14 1.47
C PHE A 163 -4.48 11.10 2.64
N SER A 164 -3.46 11.30 3.47
CA SER A 164 -3.46 12.26 4.56
C SER A 164 -2.20 13.13 4.47
N GLU A 165 -2.35 14.41 4.78
CA GLU A 165 -1.29 15.43 4.74
C GLU A 165 -1.55 16.40 5.90
N ASP A 166 -0.60 16.48 6.83
CA ASP A 166 -0.67 17.36 8.00
C ASP A 166 0.70 17.99 8.24
N TRP A 167 0.87 19.24 7.78
CA TRP A 167 2.08 20.04 8.03
C TRP A 167 1.76 21.26 8.89
N GLN A 168 2.71 21.66 9.72
CA GLN A 168 2.55 22.77 10.68
C GLN A 168 2.27 24.13 9.99
N ASP A 169 2.73 24.29 8.76
CA ASP A 169 2.61 25.51 7.95
C ASP A 169 1.51 25.43 6.88
N SER A 170 0.88 24.26 6.69
CA SER A 170 -0.21 24.11 5.72
C SER A 170 -1.48 24.85 6.14
N TYR A 171 -2.13 25.44 5.13
CA TYR A 171 -3.44 26.08 5.27
C TYR A 171 -4.58 25.07 5.33
N THR A 172 -4.40 23.87 4.78
CA THR A 172 -5.38 22.79 4.78
C THR A 172 -4.70 21.50 5.17
N VAL A 173 -5.21 20.85 6.20
CA VAL A 173 -4.84 19.49 6.61
C VAL A 173 -5.88 18.54 6.06
N VAL A 174 -5.43 17.45 5.44
CA VAL A 174 -6.27 16.36 4.93
C VAL A 174 -6.00 15.12 5.76
N LYS A 175 -7.05 14.48 6.27
CA LYS A 175 -6.96 13.17 6.93
C LYS A 175 -7.91 12.22 6.25
N CYS A 176 -7.42 11.08 5.81
CA CYS A 176 -8.23 10.01 5.24
C CYS A 176 -8.05 8.71 6.02
N THR A 177 -9.16 8.04 6.26
CA THR A 177 -9.18 6.66 6.76
C THR A 177 -10.06 5.81 5.86
N ALA A 178 -9.73 4.53 5.72
CA ALA A 178 -10.49 3.59 4.91
C ALA A 178 -11.19 2.55 5.79
N LYS A 179 -12.47 2.32 5.53
CA LYS A 179 -13.26 1.25 6.14
C LYS A 179 -13.72 0.30 5.04
N ILE A 180 -13.25 -0.94 5.11
CA ILE A 180 -13.63 -1.99 4.15
C ILE A 180 -14.76 -2.80 4.79
N ASN A 181 -15.95 -2.74 4.19
CA ASN A 181 -17.13 -3.39 4.75
C ASN A 181 -17.45 -4.67 3.96
N THR A 182 -16.72 -5.73 4.31
CA THR A 182 -16.74 -7.03 3.61
C THR A 182 -18.04 -7.81 3.80
N LYS A 183 -18.84 -7.46 4.82
CA LYS A 183 -20.10 -8.12 5.15
C LYS A 183 -21.31 -7.49 4.46
N SER A 184 -21.20 -6.24 4.02
CA SER A 184 -22.30 -5.52 3.40
C SER A 184 -22.17 -5.59 1.89
N LYS A 185 -23.15 -6.17 1.21
CA LYS A 185 -23.27 -6.02 -0.25
C LYS A 185 -24.15 -4.81 -0.54
N MET A 186 -23.72 -3.92 -1.43
CA MET A 186 -24.58 -2.82 -1.86
C MET A 186 -25.56 -3.27 -2.94
N THR A 187 -25.07 -4.05 -3.90
CA THR A 187 -25.81 -4.70 -4.99
C THR A 187 -25.07 -5.97 -5.40
N GLU A 188 -25.64 -6.78 -6.29
CA GLU A 188 -25.15 -8.11 -6.74
C GLU A 188 -23.61 -8.22 -6.90
N GLY A 189 -22.91 -8.63 -5.83
CA GLY A 189 -21.46 -8.86 -5.86
C GLY A 189 -20.56 -7.63 -5.67
N TYR A 190 -21.14 -6.46 -5.39
CA TYR A 190 -20.41 -5.22 -5.09
C TYR A 190 -20.27 -5.01 -3.58
N TYR A 191 -19.03 -4.90 -3.12
CA TYR A 191 -18.65 -4.68 -1.73
C TYR A 191 -18.09 -3.26 -1.54
N PRO A 192 -18.60 -2.50 -0.56
CA PRO A 192 -18.21 -1.11 -0.38
C PRO A 192 -16.91 -0.96 0.42
N ILE A 193 -16.07 -0.07 -0.08
CA ILE A 193 -14.92 0.50 0.60
C ILE A 193 -15.21 1.98 0.80
N GLU A 194 -15.21 2.42 2.05
CA GLU A 194 -15.51 3.80 2.40
C GLU A 194 -14.23 4.55 2.74
N TYR A 195 -13.93 5.62 1.99
CA TYR A 195 -12.90 6.58 2.34
C TYR A 195 -13.52 7.75 3.08
N HIS A 196 -13.15 7.89 4.35
CA HIS A 196 -13.64 8.93 5.25
C HIS A 196 -12.60 10.04 5.31
N TYR A 197 -12.94 11.17 4.71
CA TYR A 197 -12.10 12.35 4.65
C TYR A 197 -12.50 13.37 5.70
N THR A 198 -11.50 13.93 6.37
CA THR A 198 -11.60 15.12 7.22
C THR A 198 -10.62 16.16 6.71
N LEU A 199 -11.14 17.29 6.26
CA LEU A 199 -10.34 18.43 5.85
C LEU A 199 -10.49 19.55 6.87
N THR A 200 -9.38 20.09 7.34
CA THR A 200 -9.38 21.18 8.32
C THR A 200 -8.55 22.33 7.78
N LYS A 201 -9.18 23.51 7.62
CA LYS A 201 -8.48 24.73 7.29
C LYS A 201 -7.94 25.39 8.55
N TYR A 202 -6.69 25.82 8.48
CA TYR A 202 -6.00 26.52 9.54
C TYR A 202 -5.56 27.90 9.07
N LYS A 203 -5.45 28.83 10.02
CA LYS A 203 -4.53 29.95 9.88
C LYS A 203 -3.17 29.41 10.36
N PRO A 204 -2.18 29.21 9.46
CA PRO A 204 -0.88 28.70 9.87
C PRO A 204 -0.17 29.70 10.78
N TYR A 205 0.66 29.19 11.68
CA TYR A 205 1.55 30.00 12.50
C TYR A 205 2.93 30.02 11.83
N THR A 206 3.35 31.18 11.35
CA THR A 206 4.56 31.33 10.53
C THR A 206 5.79 31.79 11.34
N GLU A 207 5.63 32.05 12.64
CA GLU A 207 6.65 32.66 13.50
C GLU A 207 7.32 31.65 14.46
N GLY A 208 7.22 30.35 14.17
CA GLY A 208 7.88 29.29 14.96
C GLY A 208 7.78 27.92 14.32
N SER A 209 8.37 26.90 14.95
CA SER A 209 8.40 25.52 14.47
C SER A 209 8.18 24.51 15.60
N GLY A 210 7.85 23.28 15.26
CA GLY A 210 7.64 22.22 16.23
C GLY A 210 6.35 22.43 17.04
N ALA A 211 6.28 21.87 18.25
CA ALA A 211 5.06 21.82 19.05
C ALA A 211 4.36 23.18 19.24
N GLU A 212 5.13 24.25 19.39
CA GLU A 212 4.59 25.60 19.52
C GLU A 212 3.82 26.05 18.27
N ALA A 213 4.34 25.73 17.08
CA ALA A 213 3.64 26.03 15.83
C ALA A 213 2.34 25.26 15.73
N TRP A 214 2.33 23.98 16.12
CA TRP A 214 1.15 23.12 16.15
C TRP A 214 0.05 23.67 17.06
N ASP A 215 0.41 24.07 18.28
CA ASP A 215 -0.53 24.57 19.29
C ASP A 215 -1.11 25.95 18.94
N LYS A 216 -0.34 26.77 18.21
CA LYS A 216 -0.76 28.10 17.78
C LYS A 216 -1.59 28.11 16.49
N ARG A 217 -1.74 26.98 15.79
CA ARG A 217 -2.61 26.91 14.60
C ARG A 217 -4.06 27.11 15.01
N LYS A 218 -4.71 28.10 14.39
CA LYS A 218 -6.14 28.34 14.62
C LYS A 218 -6.98 27.66 13.56
N VAL A 219 -7.88 26.77 13.96
CA VAL A 219 -8.88 26.17 13.06
C VAL A 219 -9.81 27.27 12.53
N LEU A 220 -9.93 27.36 11.22
CA LEU A 220 -10.83 28.29 10.52
C LEU A 220 -12.11 27.62 10.06
N ALA A 221 -12.01 26.38 9.56
CA ALA A 221 -13.14 25.62 9.09
C ALA A 221 -12.81 24.13 9.05
N LYS A 222 -13.85 23.29 9.12
CA LYS A 222 -13.75 21.84 8.96
C LYS A 222 -14.78 21.37 7.94
N ARG A 223 -14.39 20.39 7.13
CA ARG A 223 -15.28 19.63 6.24
C ARG A 223 -15.01 18.15 6.46
N THR A 224 -16.06 17.36 6.40
CA THR A 224 -15.97 15.91 6.44
C THR A 224 -16.79 15.36 5.31
N GLY A 225 -16.35 14.25 4.73
CA GLY A 225 -17.14 13.58 3.73
C GLY A 225 -16.69 12.17 3.51
N LYS A 226 -17.54 11.44 2.81
CA LYS A 226 -17.33 10.03 2.51
C LYS A 226 -17.29 9.85 1.01
N VAL A 227 -16.30 9.11 0.54
CA VAL A 227 -16.25 8.59 -0.83
C VAL A 227 -16.48 7.10 -0.75
N LEU A 228 -17.41 6.64 -1.57
CA LEU A 228 -17.72 5.23 -1.68
C LEU A 228 -17.04 4.67 -2.92
N VAL A 229 -16.24 3.63 -2.73
CA VAL A 229 -15.69 2.81 -3.80
C VAL A 229 -16.40 1.47 -3.78
N GLU A 230 -16.88 1.03 -4.93
CA GLU A 230 -17.58 -0.24 -5.04
C GLU A 230 -16.67 -1.27 -5.69
N PHE A 231 -16.32 -2.33 -4.97
CA PHE A 231 -15.50 -3.42 -5.49
C PHE A 231 -16.38 -4.59 -5.95
N ASN A 232 -16.31 -4.94 -7.23
CA ASN A 232 -16.97 -6.10 -7.80
C ASN A 232 -16.08 -7.33 -7.65
N SER A 233 -16.49 -8.28 -6.80
CA SER A 233 -15.72 -9.48 -6.55
C SER A 233 -15.72 -10.49 -7.71
N ALA A 234 -16.73 -10.46 -8.57
CA ALA A 234 -16.90 -11.40 -9.68
C ALA A 234 -16.07 -11.02 -10.92
N SER A 235 -16.04 -9.73 -11.24
CA SER A 235 -15.20 -9.19 -12.31
C SER A 235 -13.80 -8.81 -11.83
N GLN A 236 -13.55 -8.77 -10.52
CA GLN A 236 -12.32 -8.24 -9.91
C GLN A 236 -12.01 -6.85 -10.46
N SER A 237 -12.94 -5.92 -10.24
CA SER A 237 -12.81 -4.52 -10.65
C SER A 237 -13.40 -3.61 -9.59
N TYR A 238 -13.09 -2.32 -9.65
CA TYR A 238 -13.70 -1.33 -8.78
C TYR A 238 -14.32 -0.18 -9.56
N VAL A 239 -15.24 0.53 -8.93
CA VAL A 239 -15.82 1.77 -9.42
C VAL A 239 -15.52 2.88 -8.42
N LEU A 240 -14.72 3.85 -8.86
CA LEU A 240 -14.47 5.10 -8.13
C LEU A 240 -15.28 6.23 -8.79
N PRO A 241 -15.92 7.13 -8.02
CA PRO A 241 -16.66 8.25 -8.61
C PRO A 241 -15.73 9.12 -9.48
N SER A 242 -16.08 9.31 -10.75
CA SER A 242 -15.23 10.01 -11.73
C SER A 242 -14.88 11.46 -11.34
N GLN A 243 -15.84 12.16 -10.72
CA GLN A 243 -15.61 13.50 -10.17
C GLN A 243 -14.56 13.47 -9.04
N PHE A 244 -14.67 12.50 -8.13
CA PHE A 244 -13.67 12.33 -7.07
C PHE A 244 -12.32 11.93 -7.65
N GLN A 245 -12.28 11.00 -8.61
CA GLN A 245 -11.05 10.57 -9.28
C GLN A 245 -10.26 11.77 -9.85
N THR A 246 -10.97 12.68 -10.52
CA THR A 246 -10.39 13.91 -11.07
C THR A 246 -9.82 14.82 -9.98
N VAL A 247 -10.61 15.08 -8.93
CA VAL A 247 -10.23 15.92 -7.79
C VAL A 247 -9.03 15.32 -7.04
N PHE A 248 -9.02 14.00 -6.87
CA PHE A 248 -7.98 13.24 -6.20
C PHE A 248 -6.66 13.27 -6.97
N MET A 249 -6.68 13.10 -8.31
CA MET A 249 -5.46 13.25 -9.15
C MET A 249 -4.82 14.61 -8.95
N LYS A 250 -5.61 15.68 -9.08
CA LYS A 250 -5.10 17.05 -8.90
C LYS A 250 -4.53 17.24 -7.50
N SER A 251 -5.23 16.75 -6.48
CA SER A 251 -4.80 16.86 -5.09
C SER A 251 -3.47 16.18 -4.81
N ILE A 252 -3.19 15.03 -5.44
CA ILE A 252 -1.89 14.35 -5.32
C ILE A 252 -0.80 15.11 -6.09
N GLN A 253 -1.12 15.71 -7.23
CA GLN A 253 -0.17 16.50 -8.02
C GLN A 253 0.18 17.83 -7.33
N GLU A 254 -0.76 18.39 -6.56
CA GLU A 254 -0.64 19.64 -5.83
C GLU A 254 0.03 19.52 -4.45
N GLU A 255 0.68 18.39 -4.14
CA GLU A 255 1.44 18.22 -2.88
C GLU A 255 2.23 19.50 -2.54
N ASP A 256 1.97 20.03 -1.35
CA ASP A 256 2.36 21.36 -0.89
C ASP A 256 3.88 21.49 -0.77
N THR A 257 4.56 21.67 -1.90
CA THR A 257 5.94 22.15 -1.91
C THR A 257 5.90 23.65 -1.64
N ASN A 258 6.24 24.03 -0.40
CA ASN A 258 6.55 25.40 0.02
C ASN A 258 5.39 26.41 -0.08
N GLY A 259 4.30 26.17 0.66
CA GLY A 259 3.39 27.24 1.07
C GLY A 259 2.33 27.62 0.03
N ASN A 260 1.89 26.68 -0.80
CA ASN A 260 0.80 26.93 -1.73
C ASN A 260 -0.53 27.01 -0.96
N LYS A 261 -1.03 28.25 -0.78
CA LYS A 261 -2.28 28.56 -0.08
C LYS A 261 -3.52 27.83 -0.62
N ASN A 262 -3.42 27.21 -1.80
CA ASN A 262 -4.53 26.55 -2.50
C ASN A 262 -4.41 25.01 -2.58
N ALA A 263 -3.40 24.39 -1.98
CA ALA A 263 -3.29 22.93 -1.94
C ALA A 263 -4.59 22.31 -1.37
N TYR A 264 -5.13 21.32 -2.07
CA TYR A 264 -6.38 20.62 -1.73
C TYR A 264 -7.67 21.45 -1.84
N SER A 265 -7.65 22.58 -2.55
CA SER A 265 -8.86 23.42 -2.73
C SER A 265 -9.98 22.70 -3.48
N ASP A 266 -9.64 21.88 -4.49
CA ASP A 266 -10.59 21.04 -5.22
C ASP A 266 -11.19 19.96 -4.32
N LEU A 267 -10.37 19.31 -3.48
CA LEU A 267 -10.85 18.31 -2.52
C LEU A 267 -11.72 18.95 -1.43
N TRP A 268 -11.35 20.14 -0.97
CA TRP A 268 -12.18 20.96 -0.08
C TRP A 268 -13.54 21.20 -0.70
N ASN A 269 -13.60 21.65 -1.96
CA ASN A 269 -14.85 21.98 -2.66
C ASN A 269 -15.70 20.76 -3.03
N TYR A 270 -15.08 19.60 -3.23
CA TYR A 270 -15.78 18.33 -3.46
C TYR A 270 -16.67 17.97 -2.27
N PHE A 271 -16.15 18.07 -1.04
CA PHE A 271 -16.93 17.87 0.17
C PHE A 271 -17.70 19.14 0.51
N LYS A 272 -18.90 19.31 -0.06
CA LYS A 272 -19.81 20.42 0.32
C LYS A 272 -20.16 20.34 1.82
N LYS A 273 -20.43 21.50 2.43
CA LYS A 273 -20.88 21.60 3.82
C LYS A 273 -22.23 20.91 4.01
#